data_AF-A0A520I9G7-F1
#
_entry.id   AF-A0A520I9G7-F1
#
_cell.length_a   1.000
_cell.length_b   1.000
_cell.length_c   1.000
_cell.angle_alpha   90.00
_cell.angle_beta   90.00
_cell.angle_gamma   90.00
#
_symmetry.space_group_name_H-M   'P 1'
#
loop_
_entity.id
_entity.type
_entity.pdbx_description
1 polymer ?
#
loop_
_entity_poly.entity_id
_entity_poly.type
_entity_poly.pdbx_seq_one_letter_code
_entity_poly.pdbx_strand_id
1 'polypeptide(L)'
;AAIGAVFAVGLAAEIMLAFGAWSAGTIELARRGAPMPETTSNIQALGMVLYTRYLFVFEGAGLVLLVAMIGAIVLTHRDRTGSRKQNISRQNARRPQDATRNTQPTVGAGVEL
;
A
#
# COMPACT_ATOMS: atom_id res chain seq x y z
N ALA A 1 -3.44 0.09 -18.71
CA ALA A 1 -4.20 1.26 -19.21
C ALA A 1 -5.46 1.52 -18.38
N ALA A 2 -6.39 0.56 -18.28
CA ALA A 2 -7.67 0.74 -17.57
C ALA A 2 -7.54 1.15 -16.09
N ILE A 3 -6.66 0.48 -15.31
CA ILE A 3 -6.49 0.79 -13.88
C ILE A 3 -5.95 2.22 -13.67
N GLY A 4 -4.96 2.64 -14.46
CA GLY A 4 -4.40 3.99 -14.38
C GLY A 4 -5.41 5.08 -14.74
N ALA A 5 -6.30 4.80 -15.70
CA ALA A 5 -7.39 5.70 -16.05
C ALA A 5 -8.40 5.85 -14.90
N VAL A 6 -8.73 4.76 -14.18
CA VAL A 6 -9.62 4.80 -13.01
C VAL A 6 -9.02 5.65 -11.89
N PHE A 7 -7.73 5.48 -11.59
CA PHE A 7 -7.04 6.32 -10.59
C PHE A 7 -6.99 7.80 -10.99
N ALA A 8 -6.70 8.09 -12.26
CA ALA A 8 -6.64 9.46 -12.75
C ALA A 8 -8.01 10.15 -12.68
N VAL A 9 -9.09 9.45 -13.02
CA VAL A 9 -10.47 9.96 -12.93
C VAL A 9 -10.87 10.18 -11.47
N GLY A 10 -10.53 9.24 -10.57
CA GLY A 10 -10.79 9.40 -9.14
C GLY A 10 -10.13 10.66 -8.57
N LEU A 11 -8.84 10.84 -8.86
CA LEU A 11 -8.07 11.99 -8.40
C LEU A 11 -8.57 13.32 -9.00
N ALA A 12 -8.94 13.33 -10.27
CA ALA A 12 -9.52 14.50 -10.93
C ALA A 12 -10.88 14.91 -10.32
N ALA A 13 -11.73 13.92 -10.00
CA ALA A 13 -13.01 14.17 -9.34
C ALA A 13 -12.82 14.76 -7.93
N GLU A 14 -11.85 14.25 -7.17
CA GLU A 14 -11.55 14.71 -5.81
C GLU A 14 -11.04 16.16 -5.80
N ILE A 15 -10.16 16.53 -6.76
CA ILE A 15 -9.71 17.91 -6.94
C ILE A 15 -10.88 18.83 -7.30
N MET A 16 -11.76 18.41 -8.22
CA MET A 16 -12.90 19.22 -8.65
C MET A 16 -13.87 19.49 -7.49
N LEU A 17 -14.13 18.49 -6.65
CA LEU A 17 -14.94 18.61 -5.44
C LEU A 17 -14.28 19.54 -4.41
N ALA A 18 -12.97 19.45 -4.20
CA ALA A 18 -12.24 20.31 -3.28
C ALA A 18 -12.31 21.78 -3.71
N PHE A 19 -12.10 22.09 -5.00
CA PHE A 19 -12.24 23.44 -5.53
C PHE A 19 -13.67 23.98 -5.44
N GLY A 20 -14.67 23.13 -5.72
CA GLY A 20 -16.09 23.50 -5.59
C GLY A 20 -16.49 23.78 -4.14
N ALA A 21 -16.00 22.99 -3.19
CA ALA A 21 -16.24 23.22 -1.77
C ALA A 21 -15.56 24.51 -1.26
N TRP A 22 -14.39 24.86 -1.81
CA TRP A 22 -13.68 26.09 -1.46
C TRP A 22 -14.39 27.35 -1.98
N SER A 23 -14.94 27.31 -3.21
CA SER A 23 -15.67 28.44 -3.81
C SER A 23 -17.09 28.62 -3.24
N ALA A 24 -17.70 27.56 -2.71
CA ALA A 24 -19.03 27.59 -2.11
C ALA A 24 -19.12 28.31 -0.76
N GLY A 25 -18.00 28.74 -0.16
CA GLY A 25 -17.97 29.55 1.07
C GLY A 25 -18.49 28.85 2.34
N THR A 26 -18.85 27.57 2.26
CA THR A 26 -19.40 26.78 3.38
C THR A 26 -18.34 26.25 4.34
N ILE A 27 -17.06 26.36 3.99
CA ILE A 27 -15.96 26.01 4.88
C ILE A 27 -15.61 27.24 5.73
N GLU A 28 -16.32 27.41 6.85
CA GLU A 28 -15.98 28.40 7.87
C GLU A 28 -14.72 27.92 8.62
N LEU A 29 -13.53 28.04 7.99
CA LEU A 29 -12.24 27.69 8.61
C LEU A 29 -11.95 28.53 9.87
N ALA A 30 -12.61 29.67 10.02
CA ALA A 30 -12.28 30.70 11.01
C ALA A 30 -12.66 30.36 12.47
N ARG A 31 -13.53 29.37 12.73
CA ARG A 31 -14.00 29.06 14.10
C ARG A 31 -13.44 27.79 14.74
N ARG A 32 -12.54 27.07 14.05
CA ARG A 32 -11.84 25.89 14.62
C ARG A 32 -10.36 26.11 14.92
N GLY A 33 -9.86 27.34 14.82
CA GLY A 33 -8.59 27.69 15.43
C GLY A 33 -8.79 27.69 16.94
N ALA A 34 -8.29 26.66 17.64
CA ALA A 34 -8.15 26.76 19.09
C ALA A 34 -7.36 28.06 19.36
N PRO A 35 -7.87 29.01 20.17
CA PRO A 35 -7.16 30.25 20.45
C PRO A 35 -5.77 29.90 20.97
N MET A 36 -4.74 30.21 20.18
CA MET A 36 -3.37 29.92 20.57
C MET A 36 -2.87 31.11 21.39
N PRO A 37 -2.35 30.87 22.61
CA PRO A 37 -1.65 31.92 23.33
C PRO A 37 -0.44 32.35 22.49
N GLU A 38 -0.34 33.65 22.18
CA GLU A 38 0.79 34.26 21.45
C GLU A 38 2.17 33.93 22.05
N THR A 39 2.20 33.53 23.32
CA THR A 39 3.41 33.20 24.09
C THR A 39 3.89 31.76 23.93
N THR A 40 3.15 30.88 23.24
CA THR A 40 3.49 29.45 23.13
C THR A 40 4.02 29.10 21.74
N SER A 41 5.07 28.28 21.68
CA SER A 41 5.60 27.77 20.40
C SER A 41 4.54 27.01 19.62
N ASN A 42 4.46 27.24 18.30
CA ASN A 42 3.53 26.56 17.41
C ASN A 42 3.65 25.03 17.48
N ILE A 43 4.87 24.51 17.64
CA ILE A 43 5.10 23.06 17.76
C ILE A 43 4.45 22.52 19.04
N GLN A 44 4.60 23.25 20.15
CA GLN A 44 4.03 22.87 21.44
C GLN A 44 2.51 22.92 21.41
N ALA A 45 1.93 23.99 20.87
CA ALA A 45 0.48 24.14 20.76
C ALA A 45 -0.16 23.04 19.88
N LEU A 46 0.49 22.71 18.75
CA LEU A 46 0.05 21.61 17.89
C LEU A 46 0.14 20.27 18.62
N GLY A 47 1.25 20.01 19.32
CA GLY A 47 1.42 18.81 20.13
C GLY A 47 0.32 18.66 21.18
N MET A 48 -0.01 19.75 21.90
CA MET A 48 -1.09 19.74 22.88
C MET A 48 -2.42 19.29 22.27
N VAL A 49 -2.79 19.83 21.11
CA VAL A 49 -4.06 19.50 20.45
C VAL A 49 -4.06 18.07 19.90
N LEU A 50 -2.96 17.63 19.27
CA LEU A 50 -2.83 16.29 18.70
C LEU A 50 -2.87 15.19 19.76
N TYR A 51 -2.11 15.35 20.85
CA TYR A 51 -1.95 14.30 21.86
C TYR A 51 -3.03 14.30 22.95
N THR A 52 -3.84 15.36 23.07
CA THR A 52 -4.94 15.39 24.06
C THR A 52 -6.31 15.20 23.42
N ARG A 53 -6.63 16.01 22.40
CA ARG A 53 -8.00 16.07 21.86
C ARG A 53 -8.19 15.17 20.64
N TYR A 54 -7.15 14.99 19.82
CA TYR A 54 -7.22 14.25 18.56
C TYR A 54 -6.38 12.98 18.55
N LEU A 55 -6.10 12.39 19.71
CA LEU A 55 -5.26 11.21 19.84
C LEU A 55 -5.71 10.06 18.93
N PHE A 56 -7.02 9.76 18.89
CA PHE A 56 -7.55 8.68 18.05
C PHE A 56 -7.41 8.95 16.55
N VAL A 57 -7.53 10.22 16.12
CA VAL A 57 -7.35 10.59 14.70
C VAL A 57 -5.86 10.50 14.33
N PHE A 58 -4.98 10.92 15.25
CA PHE A 58 -3.54 10.79 15.08
C PHE A 58 -3.11 9.31 14.97
N GLU A 59 -3.62 8.45 15.84
CA GLU A 59 -3.38 7.00 15.77
C GLU A 59 -3.93 6.39 14.48
N GLY A 60 -5.13 6.81 14.07
CA GLY A 60 -5.72 6.41 12.79
C GLY A 60 -4.85 6.78 11.59
N ALA A 61 -4.24 7.98 11.60
CA ALA A 61 -3.28 8.38 10.58
C ALA A 61 -2.02 7.48 10.60
N GLY A 62 -1.56 7.05 11.78
CA GLY A 62 -0.49 6.05 11.92
C GLY A 62 -0.82 4.72 11.25
N LEU A 63 -2.04 4.21 11.45
CA LEU A 63 -2.52 3.00 10.77
C LEU A 63 -2.58 3.18 9.24
N VAL A 64 -3.00 4.35 8.76
CA VAL A 64 -2.99 4.67 7.32
C VAL A 64 -1.58 4.62 6.76
N LEU A 65 -0.60 5.22 7.44
CA LEU A 65 0.81 5.17 7.03
C LEU A 65 1.37 3.75 7.02
N LEU A 66 0.98 2.92 7.99
CA LEU A 66 1.36 1.50 8.03
C LEU A 66 0.81 0.75 6.81
N VAL A 67 -0.48 0.89 6.52
CA VAL A 67 -1.13 0.27 5.35
C VAL A 67 -0.49 0.78 4.06
N ALA A 68 -0.21 2.07 3.96
CA ALA A 68 0.45 2.65 2.78
C ALA A 68 1.82 2.02 2.51
N MET A 69 2.63 1.80 3.56
CA MET A 69 3.93 1.13 3.45
C MET A 69 3.78 -0.32 2.95
N ILE A 70 2.86 -1.08 3.55
CA ILE A 70 2.57 -2.47 3.13
C ILE A 70 2.10 -2.50 1.67
N GLY A 71 1.18 -1.60 1.31
CA GLY A 71 0.66 -1.48 -0.05
C GLY A 71 1.75 -1.18 -1.07
N ALA A 72 2.67 -0.26 -0.77
CA ALA A 72 3.80 0.06 -1.64
C ALA A 72 4.74 -1.14 -1.85
N ILE A 73 5.06 -1.88 -0.78
CA ILE A 73 5.88 -3.09 -0.86
C ILE A 73 5.20 -4.15 -1.73
N VAL A 74 3.92 -4.46 -1.47
CA VAL A 74 3.18 -5.48 -2.21
C VAL A 74 3.03 -5.11 -3.69
N LEU A 75 2.80 -3.83 -4.00
CA LEU A 75 2.66 -3.37 -5.39
C LEU A 75 3.97 -3.49 -6.19
N THR A 76 5.11 -3.32 -5.52
CA THR A 76 6.43 -3.44 -6.14
C THR A 76 7.03 -4.84 -6.04
N HIS A 77 6.44 -5.71 -5.21
CA HIS A 77 6.87 -7.09 -5.04
C HIS A 77 6.56 -7.90 -6.30
N ARG A 78 7.59 -8.16 -7.10
CA ARG A 78 7.48 -8.96 -8.32
C ARG A 78 7.96 -10.38 -8.07
N ASP A 79 7.10 -11.36 -8.35
CA ASP A 79 7.52 -12.76 -8.42
C ASP A 79 8.58 -12.93 -9.52
N ARG A 80 9.76 -13.45 -9.13
CA ARG A 80 10.83 -13.80 -10.07
C ARG A 80 10.47 -15.08 -10.81
N THR A 81 10.11 -14.98 -12.08
CA THR A 81 9.95 -16.12 -12.99
C THR A 81 11.31 -16.79 -13.21
N GLY A 82 11.46 -18.02 -12.72
CA GLY A 82 12.71 -18.79 -12.75
C GLY A 82 13.05 -19.48 -11.42
N SER A 83 12.42 -19.04 -10.31
CA SER A 83 12.54 -19.73 -9.03
C SER A 83 11.58 -20.92 -8.97
N ARG A 84 12.11 -22.14 -8.91
CA ARG A 84 11.33 -23.35 -8.68
C ARG A 84 10.93 -23.41 -7.21
N LYS A 85 9.66 -23.13 -6.90
CA LYS A 85 9.10 -23.30 -5.56
C LYS A 85 8.87 -24.81 -5.32
N GLN A 86 9.45 -25.35 -4.24
CA GLN A 86 9.20 -26.73 -3.83
C GLN A 86 7.83 -26.83 -3.15
N ASN A 87 7.10 -27.91 -3.42
CA ASN A 87 5.91 -28.28 -2.65
C ASN A 87 6.26 -29.54 -1.85
N ILE A 88 6.55 -29.35 -0.56
CA ILE A 88 7.05 -30.40 0.34
C ILE A 88 6.03 -31.54 0.45
N SER A 89 4.74 -31.23 0.53
CA SER A 89 3.67 -32.23 0.59
C SER A 89 3.64 -33.09 -0.67
N ARG A 90 3.75 -32.49 -1.85
CA ARG A 90 3.86 -33.22 -3.13
C ARG A 90 5.15 -34.04 -3.21
N GLN A 91 6.26 -33.55 -2.66
CA GLN A 91 7.54 -34.28 -2.67
C GLN A 91 7.52 -35.50 -1.74
N ASN A 92 6.92 -35.38 -0.55
CA ASN A 92 6.82 -36.49 0.40
C ASN A 92 5.79 -37.54 -0.03
N ALA A 93 4.69 -37.12 -0.66
CA ALA A 93 3.67 -38.04 -1.18
C ALA A 93 4.07 -38.73 -2.50
N ARG A 94 5.26 -38.46 -3.04
CA ARG A 94 5.70 -39.04 -4.31
C ARG A 94 5.93 -40.54 -4.18
N ARG A 95 5.49 -41.31 -5.18
CA ARG A 95 5.76 -42.75 -5.23
C ARG A 95 7.16 -43.00 -5.82
N PRO A 96 7.85 -44.08 -5.45
CA PRO A 96 9.18 -44.40 -5.96
C PRO A 96 9.25 -44.49 -7.49
N GLN A 97 8.20 -45.03 -8.12
CA GLN A 97 8.07 -45.15 -9.57
C GLN A 97 7.99 -43.81 -10.31
N ASP A 98 7.60 -42.73 -9.62
CA ASP A 98 7.45 -41.38 -10.19
C ASP A 98 8.72 -40.54 -9.94
N ALA A 99 9.78 -41.11 -9.35
CA ALA A 99 10.97 -40.38 -8.91
C ALA A 99 12.00 -40.11 -10.02
N THR A 100 12.08 -40.98 -11.03
CA THR A 100 13.04 -40.87 -12.13
C THR A 100 12.37 -41.25 -13.45
N ARG A 101 12.70 -40.52 -14.52
CA ARG A 101 12.29 -40.84 -15.88
C ARG A 101 13.54 -41.02 -16.72
N ASN A 102 13.66 -42.16 -17.40
CA ASN A 102 14.76 -42.37 -18.33
C ASN A 102 14.43 -41.62 -19.63
N THR A 103 15.22 -40.61 -19.97
CA THR A 103 15.09 -39.81 -21.20
C THR A 103 16.40 -39.86 -21.97
N GLN A 104 16.32 -40.04 -23.29
CA GLN A 104 17.46 -39.95 -24.20
C GLN A 104 17.33 -38.68 -25.05
N PRO A 105 17.88 -37.54 -24.58
CA PRO A 105 17.90 -36.32 -25.36
C PRO A 105 18.95 -36.38 -26.46
N THR A 106 18.68 -35.71 -27.58
CA THR A 106 19.60 -35.57 -28.71
C THR A 106 20.84 -34.77 -28.31
N VAL A 107 21.99 -35.07 -28.90
CA VAL A 107 23.26 -34.40 -28.56
C VAL A 107 23.15 -32.88 -28.79
N GLY A 108 23.37 -32.08 -27.74
CA GLY A 108 23.25 -30.62 -27.79
C GLY A 108 21.86 -30.05 -27.47
N ALA A 109 20.81 -30.88 -27.42
CA ALA A 109 19.53 -30.51 -26.83
C ALA A 109 19.61 -30.77 -25.32
N GLY A 110 19.44 -29.73 -24.50
CA GLY A 110 19.36 -29.92 -23.05
C GLY A 110 18.23 -30.89 -22.66
N VAL A 111 18.27 -31.42 -21.43
CA VAL A 111 17.19 -32.27 -20.91
C VAL A 111 15.91 -31.42 -20.79
N GLU A 112 14.84 -31.81 -21.49
CA GLU A 112 13.50 -31.24 -21.27
C GLU A 112 13.01 -31.69 -19.88
N LEU A 113 12.77 -30.71 -18.99
CA LEU A 113 12.41 -30.92 -17.58
C LEU A 113 10.90 -30.90 -17.36
#